data_AF-A0A9Q3UGV2-F1
#
_entry.id   AF-A0A9Q3UGV2-F1
#
_cell.length_a   1.000
_cell.length_b   1.000
_cell.length_c   1.000
_cell.angle_alpha   90.00
_cell.angle_beta   90.00
_cell.angle_gamma   90.00
#
_symmetry.space_group_name_H-M   'P 1'
#
loop_
_entity.id
_entity.type
_entity.pdbx_description
1 polymer ?
#
loop_
_entity_poly.entity_id
_entity_poly.type
_entity_poly.pdbx_seq_one_letter_code
_entity_poly.pdbx_strand_id
1 'polypeptide(L)'
;MATIAYLKIDTTRNACLTQGCNTEASMGQSYQEGHEDEITVLSYSHMVAHEGQAMHVPLKIVKRMDKSSPLLSQACTEATELECTLKFYRLNASSGQECFYEIELKGAVIKSVTPYMAHTIDFNEREMEETITIAYRDIQWRHVGLNTTGYSTWLSSFKNAVDTLS
;
A
#
# COMPACT_ATOMS: atom_id res chain seq x y z
N MET A 1 -15.14 2.54 -16.25
CA MET A 1 -15.02 3.05 -14.87
C MET A 1 -13.70 2.57 -14.31
N ALA A 2 -13.03 3.42 -13.53
CA ALA A 2 -11.71 3.12 -12.97
C ALA A 2 -11.82 2.11 -11.83
N THR A 3 -10.81 1.24 -11.71
CA THR A 3 -10.61 0.37 -10.55
C THR A 3 -10.34 1.25 -9.32
N ILE A 4 -11.04 1.00 -8.23
CA ILE A 4 -10.76 1.64 -6.93
C ILE A 4 -9.94 0.65 -6.11
N ALA A 5 -8.97 1.15 -5.36
CA ALA A 5 -8.18 0.34 -4.46
C ALA A 5 -8.04 0.99 -3.10
N TYR A 6 -7.93 0.16 -2.08
CA TYR A 6 -7.74 0.58 -0.70
C TYR A 6 -6.56 -0.15 -0.08
N LEU A 7 -5.83 0.55 0.78
CA LEU A 7 -4.65 0.05 1.47
C LEU A 7 -4.85 0.17 2.98
N LYS A 8 -4.79 -0.97 3.67
CA LYS A 8 -4.69 -1.03 5.12
C LYS A 8 -3.25 -1.33 5.52
N ILE A 9 -2.74 -0.64 6.54
CA ILE A 9 -1.39 -0.86 7.08
C ILE A 9 -1.48 -1.07 8.59
N ASP A 10 -1.06 -2.25 9.02
CA ASP A 10 -0.97 -2.65 10.42
C ASP A 10 0.50 -2.82 10.82
N THR A 11 0.82 -2.59 12.09
CA THR A 11 2.12 -2.92 12.67
C THR A 11 2.13 -4.39 13.12
N THR A 12 3.31 -4.97 13.31
CA THR A 12 3.46 -6.33 13.89
C THR A 12 2.84 -6.48 15.29
N ARG A 13 2.56 -5.38 15.98
CA ARG A 13 1.86 -5.35 17.28
C ARG A 13 0.33 -5.19 17.15
N ASN A 14 -0.22 -5.40 15.95
CA ASN A 14 -1.64 -5.25 15.63
C ASN A 14 -2.21 -3.82 15.87
N ALA A 15 -1.36 -2.79 15.84
CA ALA A 15 -1.83 -1.40 15.80
C ALA A 15 -2.01 -0.96 14.34
N CYS A 16 -3.20 -0.43 14.01
CA CYS A 16 -3.56 0.01 12.66
C CYS A 16 -3.07 1.45 12.43
N LEU A 17 -2.10 1.64 11.53
CA LEU A 17 -1.58 2.97 11.19
C LEU A 17 -2.59 3.77 10.37
N THR A 18 -3.40 3.08 9.58
CA THR A 18 -4.43 3.69 8.72
C THR A 18 -5.75 3.93 9.43
N GLN A 19 -5.83 3.65 10.74
CA GLN A 19 -7.06 3.84 11.50
C GLN A 19 -7.58 5.29 11.41
N GLY A 20 -8.82 5.46 10.98
CA GLY A 20 -9.49 6.75 10.80
C GLY A 20 -8.89 7.65 9.71
N CYS A 21 -8.05 7.12 8.81
CA CYS A 21 -7.44 7.93 7.75
C CYS A 21 -8.44 8.41 6.69
N ASN A 22 -9.56 7.71 6.52
CA ASN A 22 -10.56 7.99 5.49
C ASN A 22 -11.86 8.47 6.14
N THR A 23 -11.74 9.53 6.94
CA THR A 23 -12.85 10.18 7.65
C THR A 23 -12.97 11.63 7.22
N GLU A 24 -14.12 12.26 7.47
CA GLU A 24 -14.32 13.69 7.17
C GLU A 24 -13.27 14.58 7.84
N ALA A 25 -12.88 14.29 9.09
CA ALA A 25 -11.86 15.04 9.80
C ALA A 25 -10.46 14.93 9.17
N SER A 26 -10.21 13.86 8.41
CA SER A 26 -8.93 13.55 7.78
C SER A 26 -8.85 14.01 6.32
N MET A 27 -9.89 13.72 5.52
CA MET A 27 -9.91 13.96 4.07
C MET A 27 -10.97 14.98 3.62
N GLY A 28 -11.70 15.62 4.55
CA GLY A 28 -12.78 16.55 4.20
C GLY A 28 -13.85 15.86 3.38
N GLN A 29 -14.30 16.49 2.29
CA GLN A 29 -15.36 15.97 1.40
C GLN A 29 -14.94 14.75 0.56
N SER A 30 -13.64 14.45 0.53
CA SER A 30 -13.06 13.38 -0.29
C SER A 30 -13.11 12.00 0.38
N TYR A 31 -13.70 11.89 1.58
CA TYR A 31 -13.84 10.63 2.32
C TYR A 31 -14.82 9.64 1.65
N GLN A 32 -14.63 8.36 1.94
CA GLN A 32 -15.42 7.26 1.41
C GLN A 32 -15.96 6.41 2.55
N GLU A 33 -17.28 6.37 2.69
CA GLU A 33 -17.97 5.56 3.70
C GLU A 33 -17.67 4.07 3.53
N GLY A 34 -17.47 3.37 4.65
CA GLY A 34 -17.15 1.93 4.69
C GLY A 34 -15.67 1.60 4.53
N HIS A 35 -14.81 2.61 4.35
CA HIS A 35 -13.37 2.48 4.20
C HIS A 35 -12.59 3.35 5.19
N GLU A 36 -13.15 3.67 6.36
CA GLU A 36 -12.66 4.66 7.32
C GLU A 36 -11.22 4.40 7.80
N ASP A 37 -10.85 3.12 7.88
CA ASP A 37 -9.53 2.64 8.33
C ASP A 37 -8.61 2.25 7.16
N GLU A 38 -8.98 2.53 5.92
CA GLU A 38 -8.24 2.15 4.72
C GLU A 38 -7.92 3.39 3.86
N ILE A 39 -6.66 3.52 3.46
CA ILE A 39 -6.19 4.59 2.57
C ILE A 39 -6.82 4.40 1.20
N THR A 40 -7.38 5.46 0.63
CA THR A 40 -7.76 5.48 -0.80
C THR A 40 -6.50 5.53 -1.68
N VAL A 41 -6.30 4.51 -2.51
CA VAL A 41 -5.16 4.40 -3.43
C VAL A 41 -5.51 5.05 -4.78
N LEU A 42 -4.79 6.12 -5.13
CA LEU A 42 -4.95 6.82 -6.42
C LEU A 42 -4.17 6.13 -7.55
N SER A 43 -3.01 5.57 -7.22
CA SER A 43 -2.17 4.85 -8.19
C SER A 43 -1.43 3.71 -7.51
N TYR A 44 -1.30 2.58 -8.21
CA TYR A 44 -0.54 1.41 -7.82
C TYR A 44 0.42 1.02 -8.95
N SER A 45 1.67 0.76 -8.62
CA SER A 45 2.64 0.20 -9.56
C SER A 45 3.58 -0.75 -8.84
N HIS A 46 3.85 -1.90 -9.47
CA HIS A 46 4.71 -2.92 -8.92
C HIS A 46 5.31 -3.76 -10.05
N MET A 47 6.57 -4.16 -9.92
CA MET A 47 7.27 -4.96 -10.91
C MET A 47 7.91 -6.18 -10.25
N VAL A 48 7.60 -7.34 -10.81
CA VAL A 48 8.32 -8.59 -10.55
C VAL A 48 8.84 -9.07 -11.90
N ALA A 49 10.14 -9.31 -11.97
CA ALA A 49 10.84 -9.77 -13.16
C ALA A 49 11.62 -11.05 -12.84
N HIS A 50 12.12 -11.71 -13.89
CA HIS A 50 12.94 -12.90 -13.75
C HIS A 50 14.15 -12.80 -14.67
N GLU A 51 15.33 -12.63 -14.08
CA GLU A 51 16.62 -12.58 -14.79
C GLU A 51 17.56 -13.60 -14.13
N GLY A 52 17.27 -14.88 -14.32
CA GLY A 52 17.95 -16.01 -13.66
C GLY A 52 17.52 -16.25 -12.21
N GLN A 53 17.06 -15.20 -11.52
CA GLN A 53 16.40 -15.25 -10.22
C GLN A 53 15.24 -14.26 -10.18
N ALA A 54 14.28 -14.47 -9.25
CA ALA A 54 13.18 -13.54 -9.06
C ALA A 54 13.71 -12.18 -8.59
N MET A 55 13.42 -11.14 -9.37
CA MET A 55 13.76 -9.76 -9.05
C MET A 55 12.49 -9.00 -8.72
N HIS A 56 12.38 -8.56 -7.47
CA HIS A 56 11.28 -7.74 -7.01
C HIS A 56 11.73 -6.27 -6.93
N VAL A 57 10.85 -5.36 -7.32
CA VAL A 57 11.00 -3.93 -7.09
C VAL A 57 9.98 -3.52 -6.03
N PRO A 58 10.32 -2.61 -5.09
CA PRO A 58 9.35 -2.09 -4.14
C PRO A 58 8.07 -1.62 -4.80
N LEU A 59 6.96 -1.91 -4.13
CA LEU A 59 5.64 -1.48 -4.55
C LEU A 59 5.48 0.02 -4.34
N LYS A 60 4.91 0.72 -5.31
CA LYS A 60 4.69 2.16 -5.28
C LYS A 60 3.19 2.47 -5.22
N ILE A 61 2.80 3.25 -4.23
CA ILE A 61 1.43 3.79 -4.07
C ILE A 61 1.46 5.31 -4.16
N VAL A 62 0.43 5.88 -4.77
CA VAL A 62 0.10 7.30 -4.63
C VAL A 62 -1.22 7.42 -3.87
N LYS A 63 -1.25 8.29 -2.86
CA LYS A 63 -2.43 8.62 -2.06
C LYS A 63 -2.49 10.13 -1.83
N ARG A 64 -3.64 10.63 -1.37
CA ARG A 64 -3.78 12.00 -0.86
C ARG A 64 -3.07 12.15 0.48
N MET A 65 -2.75 13.38 0.87
CA MET A 65 -2.39 13.65 2.27
C MET A 65 -3.60 13.41 3.19
N ASP A 66 -3.40 12.66 4.26
CA ASP A 66 -4.45 12.32 5.24
C ASP A 66 -3.84 12.10 6.65
N LYS A 67 -4.65 11.69 7.64
CA LYS A 67 -4.22 11.42 9.01
C LYS A 67 -3.10 10.37 9.10
N SER A 68 -2.97 9.46 8.16
CA SER A 68 -1.91 8.44 8.15
C SER A 68 -0.56 9.00 7.68
N SER A 69 -0.52 10.05 6.87
CA SER A 69 0.71 10.64 6.31
C SER A 69 1.85 10.86 7.32
N PRO A 70 1.64 11.51 8.49
CA PRO A 70 2.70 11.67 9.48
C PRO A 70 3.15 10.32 10.10
N LEU A 71 2.23 9.38 10.29
CA LEU A 71 2.53 8.05 10.85
C LEU A 71 3.36 7.22 9.87
N LEU A 72 3.08 7.33 8.57
CA LEU A 72 3.85 6.65 7.53
C LEU A 72 5.26 7.23 7.39
N SER A 73 5.40 8.55 7.55
CA SER A 73 6.70 9.23 7.57
C SER A 73 7.54 8.79 8.79
N GLN A 74 6.91 8.64 9.96
CA GLN A 74 7.55 8.10 11.14
C GLN A 74 7.98 6.64 10.94
N ALA A 75 7.07 5.78 10.47
CA ALA A 75 7.35 4.37 10.19
C ALA A 75 8.48 4.19 9.14
N CYS A 76 8.57 5.08 8.16
CA CYS A 76 9.67 5.13 7.19
C CYS A 76 11.01 5.46 7.87
N THR A 77 11.03 6.41 8.81
CA THR A 77 12.25 6.83 9.52
C THR A 77 12.74 5.75 10.47
N GLU A 78 11.82 5.05 11.12
CA GLU A 78 12.09 3.99 12.10
C GLU A 78 12.33 2.62 11.46
N ALA A 79 12.12 2.49 10.14
CA ALA A 79 12.11 1.23 9.42
C ALA A 79 11.21 0.17 10.09
N THR A 80 10.05 0.61 10.59
CA THR A 80 9.09 -0.25 11.30
C THR A 80 8.62 -1.38 10.40
N GLU A 81 8.61 -2.61 10.93
CA GLU A 81 8.04 -3.78 10.24
C GLU A 81 6.51 -3.72 10.27
N LEU A 82 5.91 -3.89 9.09
CA LEU A 82 4.48 -3.69 8.83
C LEU A 82 3.87 -4.91 8.13
N GLU A 83 2.56 -4.99 8.23
CA GLU A 83 1.70 -5.84 7.41
C GLU A 83 0.77 -4.94 6.59
N CYS A 84 0.74 -5.15 5.28
CA CYS A 84 -0.06 -4.33 4.38
C CYS A 84 -1.06 -5.19 3.63
N THR A 85 -2.32 -4.75 3.57
CA THR A 85 -3.36 -5.39 2.77
C THR A 85 -3.90 -4.40 1.75
N LEU A 86 -3.73 -4.71 0.47
CA LEU A 86 -4.32 -3.97 -0.63
C LEU A 86 -5.51 -4.73 -1.19
N LYS A 87 -6.64 -4.05 -1.34
CA LYS A 87 -7.86 -4.59 -1.94
C LYS A 87 -8.22 -3.78 -3.17
N PHE A 88 -8.54 -4.49 -4.26
CA PHE A 88 -8.93 -3.89 -5.53
C PHE A 88 -10.39 -4.22 -5.83
N TYR A 89 -11.14 -3.17 -6.15
CA TYR A 89 -12.57 -3.21 -6.40
C TYR A 89 -12.88 -2.91 -7.86
N ARG A 90 -13.84 -3.64 -8.41
CA ARG A 90 -14.39 -3.41 -9.74
C ARG A 90 -15.91 -3.45 -9.68
N LEU A 91 -16.55 -2.98 -10.74
CA LEU A 91 -17.99 -3.15 -10.90
C LEU A 91 -18.30 -4.56 -11.36
N ASN A 92 -19.28 -5.16 -10.69
CA ASN A 92 -19.95 -6.36 -11.12
C ASN A 92 -21.33 -5.97 -11.68
N ALA A 93 -21.78 -6.65 -12.73
CA ALA A 93 -23.08 -6.44 -13.35
C ALA A 93 -24.26 -6.65 -12.38
N SER A 94 -24.08 -7.39 -11.28
CA SER A 94 -25.17 -7.83 -10.40
C SER A 94 -25.19 -7.15 -9.03
N SER A 95 -24.04 -6.81 -8.45
CA SER A 95 -23.91 -6.45 -7.02
C SER A 95 -23.34 -5.05 -6.75
N GLY A 96 -23.06 -4.26 -7.80
CA GLY A 96 -22.38 -2.98 -7.64
C GLY A 96 -20.86 -3.16 -7.59
N GLN A 97 -20.19 -2.70 -6.53
CA GLN A 97 -18.75 -2.87 -6.37
C GLN A 97 -18.41 -4.20 -5.67
N GLU A 98 -17.48 -4.95 -6.25
CA GLU A 98 -16.94 -6.18 -5.65
C GLU A 98 -15.42 -6.08 -5.49
N CYS A 99 -14.89 -6.60 -4.37
CA CYS A 99 -13.46 -6.84 -4.21
C CYS A 99 -13.08 -8.09 -5.02
N PHE A 100 -12.35 -7.90 -6.13
CA PHE A 100 -12.00 -9.01 -7.03
C PHE A 100 -10.55 -9.47 -6.88
N TYR A 101 -9.68 -8.64 -6.31
CA TYR A 101 -8.24 -8.94 -6.17
C TYR A 101 -7.67 -8.37 -4.87
N GLU A 102 -6.75 -9.11 -4.27
CA GLU A 102 -6.09 -8.75 -3.02
C GLU A 102 -4.58 -9.00 -3.12
N ILE A 103 -3.80 -8.13 -2.45
CA ILE A 103 -2.37 -8.30 -2.24
C ILE A 103 -2.08 -8.14 -0.76
N GLU A 104 -1.41 -9.12 -0.17
CA GLU A 104 -0.93 -9.06 1.21
C GLU A 104 0.59 -9.01 1.22
N LEU A 105 1.16 -8.07 1.97
CA LEU A 105 2.60 -7.93 2.20
C LEU A 105 2.89 -8.23 3.67
N LYS A 106 3.88 -9.10 3.92
CA LYS A 106 4.40 -9.36 5.27
C LYS A 106 5.87 -8.98 5.37
N GLY A 107 6.27 -8.55 6.56
CA GLY A 107 7.60 -7.99 6.77
C GLY A 107 7.84 -6.76 5.90
N ALA A 108 6.81 -5.94 5.71
CA ALA A 108 6.86 -4.75 4.88
C ALA A 108 7.59 -3.61 5.61
N VAL A 109 8.32 -2.79 4.86
CA VAL A 109 9.00 -1.59 5.36
C VAL A 109 8.83 -0.47 4.34
N ILE A 110 8.41 0.70 4.81
CA ILE A 110 8.33 1.89 3.97
C ILE A 110 9.76 2.36 3.69
N LYS A 111 10.13 2.41 2.41
CA LYS A 111 11.45 2.84 1.94
C LYS A 111 11.52 4.33 1.65
N SER A 112 10.42 4.92 1.21
CA SER A 112 10.33 6.36 0.98
C SER A 112 8.89 6.85 1.08
N VAL A 113 8.77 8.10 1.54
CA VAL A 113 7.55 8.90 1.48
C VAL A 113 7.94 10.21 0.79
N THR A 114 7.26 10.54 -0.31
CA THR A 114 7.54 11.73 -1.10
C THR A 114 6.24 12.53 -1.25
N PRO A 115 5.99 13.52 -0.37
CA PRO A 115 4.88 14.43 -0.53
C PRO A 115 5.10 15.35 -1.73
N TYR A 116 4.02 15.68 -2.42
CA TYR A 116 4.01 16.55 -3.58
C TYR A 116 2.76 17.43 -3.57
N MET A 117 2.98 18.74 -3.70
CA MET A 117 1.92 19.72 -3.90
C MET A 117 2.15 20.41 -5.23
N ALA A 118 1.14 20.43 -6.09
CA ALA A 118 1.23 21.12 -7.36
C ALA A 118 1.33 22.65 -7.17
N HIS A 119 1.90 23.34 -8.14
CA HIS A 119 1.97 24.80 -8.10
C HIS A 119 0.56 25.39 -8.23
N THR A 120 0.13 26.16 -7.23
CA THR A 120 -1.26 26.60 -7.09
C THR A 120 -1.72 27.60 -8.16
N ILE A 121 -0.79 28.21 -8.90
CA ILE A 121 -1.11 29.13 -10.00
C ILE A 121 -1.29 28.36 -11.31
N ASP A 122 -0.43 27.38 -11.59
CA ASP A 122 -0.43 26.66 -12.87
C ASP A 122 -1.37 25.44 -12.86
N PHE A 123 -1.62 24.87 -11.68
CA PHE A 123 -2.36 23.60 -11.50
C PHE A 123 -3.26 23.65 -10.24
N ASN A 124 -4.20 24.60 -10.21
CA ASN A 124 -5.07 24.84 -9.06
C ASN A 124 -6.12 23.75 -8.77
N GLU A 125 -6.32 22.79 -9.67
CA GLU A 125 -7.28 21.69 -9.50
C GLU A 125 -6.69 20.43 -8.84
N ARG A 126 -5.38 20.40 -8.61
CA ARG A 126 -4.72 19.22 -8.01
C ARG A 126 -4.60 19.37 -6.51
N GLU A 127 -5.15 18.40 -5.80
CA GLU A 127 -4.91 18.23 -4.37
C GLU A 127 -3.47 17.77 -4.09
N MET A 128 -3.04 17.95 -2.85
CA MET A 128 -1.74 17.48 -2.39
C MET A 128 -1.75 15.94 -2.26
N GLU A 129 -0.73 15.31 -2.82
CA GLU A 129 -0.56 13.87 -2.85
C GLU A 129 0.76 13.49 -2.21
N GLU A 130 0.92 12.20 -1.89
CA GLU A 130 2.20 11.63 -1.52
C GLU A 130 2.40 10.28 -2.20
N THR A 131 3.65 10.04 -2.59
CA THR A 131 4.11 8.77 -3.13
C THR A 131 4.80 7.97 -2.02
N ILE A 132 4.36 6.73 -1.81
CA ILE A 132 4.93 5.82 -0.83
C ILE A 132 5.51 4.61 -1.56
N THR A 133 6.74 4.25 -1.18
CA THR A 133 7.42 3.05 -1.69
C THR A 133 7.56 2.03 -0.57
N ILE A 134 7.06 0.82 -0.79
CA ILE A 134 6.99 -0.25 0.21
C ILE A 134 7.81 -1.44 -0.28
N ALA A 135 8.88 -1.76 0.45
CA ALA A 135 9.57 -3.03 0.30
C ALA A 135 8.93 -4.07 1.22
N TYR A 136 9.10 -5.36 0.92
CA TYR A 136 8.47 -6.44 1.65
C TYR A 136 9.33 -7.70 1.66
N ARG A 137 9.12 -8.55 2.66
CA ARG A 137 9.73 -9.88 2.71
C ARG A 137 8.93 -10.86 1.90
N ASP A 138 7.63 -10.95 2.19
CA ASP A 138 6.71 -11.91 1.57
C ASP A 138 5.55 -11.16 0.92
N ILE A 139 5.12 -11.66 -0.24
CA ILE A 139 3.96 -11.14 -0.97
C ILE A 139 3.05 -12.29 -1.37
N GLN A 140 1.75 -12.10 -1.15
CA GLN A 140 0.69 -13.00 -1.61
C GLN A 140 -0.26 -12.23 -2.52
N TRP A 141 -0.56 -12.81 -3.67
CA TRP A 141 -1.58 -12.32 -4.60
C TRP A 141 -2.78 -13.24 -4.57
N ARG A 142 -4.00 -12.69 -4.57
CA ARG A 142 -5.23 -13.48 -4.54
C ARG A 142 -6.28 -12.91 -5.46
N HIS A 143 -6.79 -13.70 -6.39
CA HIS A 143 -8.02 -13.36 -7.14
C HIS A 143 -9.23 -13.90 -6.37
N VAL A 144 -10.02 -13.00 -5.77
CA VAL A 144 -11.05 -13.33 -4.78
C VAL A 144 -12.16 -14.20 -5.38
N GLY A 145 -12.74 -13.79 -6.51
CA GLY A 145 -13.90 -14.48 -7.08
C GLY A 145 -13.62 -15.88 -7.65
N LEU A 146 -12.35 -16.22 -7.89
CA LEU A 146 -11.93 -17.52 -8.45
C LEU A 146 -11.02 -18.30 -7.47
N ASN A 147 -10.74 -17.72 -6.32
CA ASN A 147 -9.89 -18.28 -5.26
C ASN A 147 -8.51 -18.77 -5.74
N THR A 148 -7.91 -18.10 -6.73
CA THR A 148 -6.53 -18.41 -7.15
C THR A 148 -5.55 -17.56 -6.37
N THR A 149 -4.47 -18.18 -5.89
CA THR A 149 -3.45 -17.54 -5.07
C THR A 149 -2.05 -17.75 -5.65
N GLY A 150 -1.22 -16.71 -5.60
CA GLY A 150 0.21 -16.77 -5.86
C GLY A 150 0.99 -16.27 -4.65
N TYR A 151 2.24 -16.69 -4.51
CA TYR A 151 3.11 -16.34 -3.39
C TYR A 151 4.55 -16.18 -3.86
N SER A 152 5.28 -15.23 -3.28
CA SER A 152 6.73 -15.10 -3.44
C SER A 152 7.38 -14.49 -2.20
N THR A 153 8.67 -14.77 -2.01
CA THR A 153 9.51 -14.17 -0.96
C THR A 153 10.67 -13.45 -1.63
N TRP A 154 10.82 -12.15 -1.38
CA TRP A 154 11.89 -11.32 -1.94
C TRP A 154 13.14 -11.35 -1.07
N LEU A 155 12.97 -11.15 0.24
CA LEU A 155 14.09 -11.11 1.18
C LEU A 155 14.24 -12.49 1.80
N SER A 156 15.09 -13.33 1.20
CA SER A 156 15.58 -14.56 1.80
C SER A 156 16.46 -14.22 3.03
N SER A 157 15.79 -13.97 4.15
CA SER A 157 16.28 -14.12 5.53
C SER A 157 17.55 -13.34 5.89
N PHE A 158 17.43 -12.32 6.75
CA PHE A 158 18.55 -11.70 7.48
C PHE A 158 19.45 -12.70 8.24
N LYS A 159 19.10 -14.00 8.31
CA LYS A 159 19.93 -15.05 8.90
C LYS A 159 21.15 -15.45 8.09
N ASN A 160 21.14 -15.33 6.75
CA ASN A 160 22.27 -15.85 5.94
C ASN A 160 23.46 -14.88 5.82
N ALA A 161 23.32 -13.63 6.26
CA ALA A 161 24.40 -12.64 6.22
C ALA A 161 25.30 -12.66 7.47
N VAL A 162 24.92 -13.40 8.53
CA VAL A 162 25.73 -13.52 9.76
C VAL A 162 26.64 -14.75 9.71
N ASP A 163 26.28 -15.80 8.96
CA ASP A 163 27.06 -17.04 8.85
C ASP A 163 28.15 -17.01 7.76
N THR A 164 28.41 -15.87 7.13
CA THR A 164 29.51 -15.68 6.16
C THR A 164 30.67 -14.84 6.70
N LEU A 165 30.66 -14.54 8.01
CA LEU A 165 31.72 -13.79 8.69
C LEU A 165 32.29 -14.50 9.93
N SER A 166 32.22 -15.84 9.98
CA SER A 166 32.90 -16.67 11.00
C SER A 166 33.96 -17.57 10.38
#